data_AF-T1B9T5-F1
#
_entry.id   AF-T1B9T5-F1
#
_cell.length_a   1.000
_cell.length_b   1.000
_cell.length_c   1.000
_cell.angle_alpha   90.00
_cell.angle_beta   90.00
_cell.angle_gamma   90.00
#
_symmetry.space_group_name_H-M   'P 1'
#
loop_
_entity.id
_entity.type
_entity.pdbx_description
1 polymer ?
#
loop_
_entity_poly.entity_id
_entity_poly.type
_entity_poly.pdbx_seq_one_letter_code
_entity_poly.pdbx_strand_id
1 'polypeptide(L)'
;MNAANENARRQPGVTFETAREGTRSAHDTAPPRIGIDALLARLERVKQTASGWRADCANGHKTHGTLSITQANSGAILLHCFSGCTVADVLGGLGLTMADIQPQRLRDESPEARRQARERFRLASVSAAAGVIAREADLVLIAAADTAQGIPLTEADLGRLAEGVERLQAAREVLA
;
A
#
# COMPACT_ATOMS: atom_id res chain seq x y z
N MET A 1 -60.25 28.16 8.22
CA MET A 1 -59.19 29.13 8.53
C MET A 1 -57.95 28.36 8.95
N ASN A 2 -56.90 28.48 8.14
CA ASN A 2 -55.44 28.39 8.37
C ASN A 2 -54.91 27.83 9.70
N ALA A 3 -53.73 27.24 9.81
CA ALA A 3 -52.71 26.63 8.94
C ALA A 3 -51.49 26.44 9.88
N ALA A 4 -50.68 25.39 9.66
CA ALA A 4 -49.32 25.20 10.22
C ALA A 4 -49.25 25.09 11.76
N ASN A 5 -48.33 24.41 12.44
CA ASN A 5 -46.94 23.99 12.24
C ASN A 5 -46.71 22.93 13.36
N GLU A 6 -45.88 21.89 13.34
CA GLU A 6 -44.45 21.96 13.08
C GLU A 6 -43.91 20.52 12.96
N ASN A 7 -43.51 20.20 11.74
CA ASN A 7 -43.01 18.92 11.29
C ASN A 7 -41.49 18.85 11.49
N ALA A 8 -41.00 17.66 11.83
CA ALA A 8 -39.68 17.13 11.50
C ALA A 8 -38.44 18.04 11.71
N ARG A 9 -37.83 17.95 12.90
CA ARG A 9 -36.37 18.14 13.03
C ARG A 9 -35.66 16.89 12.51
N ARG A 10 -35.54 16.77 11.18
CA ARG A 10 -34.56 15.87 10.55
C ARG A 10 -33.29 16.69 10.33
N GLN A 11 -32.20 16.24 10.96
CA GLN A 11 -30.86 16.74 10.72
C GLN A 11 -30.48 16.47 9.25
N PRO A 12 -29.90 17.44 8.52
CA PRO A 12 -29.31 17.16 7.22
C PRO A 12 -28.06 16.31 7.43
N GLY A 13 -28.05 15.12 6.82
CA GLY A 13 -26.93 14.20 6.85
C GLY A 13 -25.69 14.85 6.25
N VAL A 14 -24.61 14.90 7.04
CA VAL A 14 -23.27 15.25 6.59
C VAL A 14 -22.81 14.13 5.66
N THR A 15 -22.84 14.38 4.36
CA THR A 15 -22.19 13.53 3.36
C THR A 15 -20.68 13.69 3.51
N PHE A 16 -20.03 12.74 4.17
CA PHE A 16 -18.57 12.57 4.07
C PHE A 16 -18.26 11.97 2.71
N GLU A 17 -18.12 12.83 1.70
CA GLU A 17 -17.52 12.46 0.44
C GLU A 17 -16.03 12.13 0.70
N THR A 18 -15.76 10.85 0.92
CA THR A 18 -14.40 10.36 1.06
C THR A 18 -13.69 10.45 -0.29
N ALA A 19 -13.00 11.58 -0.51
CA ALA A 19 -11.99 11.69 -1.55
C ALA A 19 -10.83 10.74 -1.21
N ARG A 20 -10.97 9.47 -1.59
CA ARG A 20 -9.87 8.52 -1.71
C ARG A 20 -9.39 8.47 -3.16
N GLU A 21 -8.99 9.63 -3.69
CA GLU A 21 -8.25 9.67 -4.96
C GLU A 21 -6.76 9.43 -4.67
N GLY A 22 -6.46 8.19 -4.29
CA GLY A 22 -5.13 7.62 -4.26
C GLY A 22 -4.93 6.70 -5.46
N THR A 23 -5.39 7.10 -6.65
CA THR A 23 -5.17 6.40 -7.91
C THR A 23 -3.71 6.57 -8.30
N ARG A 24 -2.88 5.60 -7.93
CA ARG A 24 -1.55 5.42 -8.54
C ARG A 24 -1.79 5.19 -10.04
N SER A 25 -1.58 6.24 -10.82
CA SER A 25 -1.81 6.22 -12.26
C SER A 25 -0.89 5.19 -12.92
N ALA A 26 -1.46 4.39 -13.83
CA ALA A 26 -0.73 3.41 -14.63
C ALA A 26 0.34 4.05 -15.55
N HIS A 27 0.37 5.38 -15.65
CA HIS A 27 1.26 6.14 -16.53
C HIS A 27 2.70 6.30 -16.01
N ASP A 28 2.99 5.96 -14.75
CA ASP A 28 4.33 6.15 -14.16
C ASP A 28 5.26 4.95 -14.35
N THR A 29 4.98 4.08 -15.31
CA THR A 29 5.75 2.85 -15.50
C THR A 29 6.13 2.67 -16.96
N ALA A 30 7.43 2.55 -17.22
CA ALA A 30 7.94 2.20 -18.53
C ALA A 30 7.64 0.71 -18.82
N PRO A 31 7.45 0.33 -20.09
CA PRO A 31 7.29 -1.06 -20.48
C PRO A 31 8.48 -1.91 -20.01
N PRO A 32 8.30 -3.23 -19.83
CA PRO A 32 9.42 -4.12 -19.52
C PRO A 32 10.49 -4.02 -20.61
N ARG A 33 11.74 -4.27 -20.25
CA ARG A 33 12.87 -4.18 -21.19
C ARG A 33 12.76 -5.20 -22.31
N ILE A 34 12.14 -6.34 -22.03
CA ILE A 34 11.81 -7.36 -23.01
C ILE A 34 10.29 -7.50 -23.17
N GLY A 35 9.81 -7.44 -24.40
CA GLY A 35 8.41 -7.71 -24.72
C GLY A 35 8.06 -9.19 -24.57
N ILE A 36 6.77 -9.49 -24.44
CA ILE A 36 6.27 -10.86 -24.27
C ILE A 36 6.71 -11.77 -25.43
N ASP A 37 6.62 -11.30 -26.67
CA ASP A 37 6.99 -12.09 -27.85
C ASP A 37 8.48 -12.47 -27.85
N ALA A 38 9.34 -11.54 -27.43
CA ALA A 38 10.77 -11.79 -27.34
C ALA A 38 11.09 -12.79 -26.22
N LEU A 39 10.35 -12.79 -25.11
CA LEU A 39 10.49 -13.82 -24.09
C LEU A 39 10.02 -15.19 -24.60
N LEU A 40 8.87 -15.25 -25.27
CA LEU A 40 8.32 -16.49 -25.82
C LEU A 40 9.24 -17.10 -26.89
N ALA A 41 9.92 -16.28 -27.69
CA ALA A 41 10.89 -16.74 -28.69
C ALA A 41 12.12 -17.46 -28.10
N ARG A 42 12.38 -17.30 -26.80
CA ARG A 42 13.48 -17.99 -26.08
C ARG A 42 13.05 -19.31 -25.44
N LEU A 43 11.76 -19.65 -25.54
CA LEU A 43 11.16 -20.80 -24.88
C LEU A 43 10.74 -21.86 -25.89
N GLU A 44 10.73 -23.11 -25.44
CA GLU A 44 10.34 -24.24 -26.27
C GLU A 44 8.88 -24.65 -26.02
N ARG A 45 8.26 -25.25 -27.05
CA ARG A 45 6.91 -25.84 -26.99
C ARG A 45 5.85 -24.87 -26.49
N VAL A 46 5.98 -23.60 -26.87
CA VAL A 46 5.05 -22.53 -26.51
C VAL A 46 3.66 -22.81 -27.08
N LYS A 47 2.64 -22.74 -26.22
CA LYS A 47 1.23 -22.89 -26.56
C LYS A 47 0.42 -21.78 -25.91
N GLN A 48 -0.40 -21.11 -26.70
CA GLN A 48 -1.33 -20.10 -26.18
C GLN A 48 -2.46 -20.76 -25.39
N THR A 49 -2.90 -20.10 -24.32
CA THR A 49 -4.04 -20.49 -23.49
C THR A 49 -4.97 -19.29 -23.30
N ALA A 50 -6.12 -19.50 -22.66
CA ALA A 50 -7.11 -18.45 -22.43
C ALA A 50 -6.57 -17.25 -21.59
N SER A 51 -5.55 -17.48 -20.76
CA SER A 51 -5.00 -16.48 -19.82
C SER A 51 -3.51 -16.21 -20.02
N GLY A 52 -2.92 -16.61 -21.16
CA GLY A 52 -1.51 -16.41 -21.46
C GLY A 52 -0.93 -17.55 -22.28
N TRP A 53 0.19 -18.11 -21.82
CA TRP A 53 0.94 -19.15 -22.52
C TRP A 53 1.46 -20.23 -21.58
N ARG A 54 1.64 -21.43 -22.13
CA ARG A 54 2.35 -22.55 -21.51
C ARG A 54 3.58 -22.87 -22.33
N ALA A 55 4.70 -23.12 -21.68
CA ALA A 55 5.96 -23.50 -22.32
C ALA A 55 6.74 -24.48 -21.46
N ASP A 56 7.80 -25.05 -22.02
CA ASP A 56 8.77 -25.81 -21.23
C ASP A 56 9.64 -24.84 -20.40
N CYS A 57 9.95 -25.23 -19.16
CA CYS A 57 10.85 -24.47 -18.32
C CYS A 57 12.28 -24.51 -18.87
N ALA A 58 12.96 -23.36 -18.93
CA ALA A 58 14.33 -23.25 -19.41
C ALA A 58 15.34 -24.12 -18.63
N ASN A 59 15.03 -24.45 -17.37
CA ASN A 59 15.87 -25.30 -16.54
C ASN A 59 15.69 -26.80 -16.80
N GLY A 60 14.77 -27.18 -17.70
CA GLY A 60 14.54 -28.56 -18.11
C GLY A 60 13.85 -29.42 -17.06
N HIS A 61 12.74 -30.06 -17.44
CA HIS A 61 11.99 -30.96 -16.56
C HIS A 61 11.58 -32.24 -17.31
N LYS A 62 11.22 -33.28 -16.55
CA LYS A 62 10.74 -34.55 -17.12
C LYS A 62 9.38 -34.40 -17.83
N THR A 63 8.60 -33.39 -17.45
CA THR A 63 7.28 -33.10 -18.02
C THR A 63 7.31 -31.80 -18.82
N HIS A 64 6.57 -31.79 -19.93
CA HIS A 64 6.44 -30.62 -20.81
C HIS A 64 5.35 -29.65 -20.34
N GLY A 65 5.43 -28.40 -20.80
CA GLY A 65 4.45 -27.35 -20.53
C GLY A 65 4.40 -26.96 -19.06
N THR A 66 5.52 -27.05 -18.34
CA THR A 66 5.61 -26.83 -16.89
C THR A 66 5.62 -25.35 -16.51
N LEU A 67 5.99 -24.46 -17.43
CA LEU A 67 6.04 -23.02 -17.22
C LEU A 67 4.73 -22.36 -17.66
N SER A 68 4.16 -21.51 -16.80
CA SER A 68 3.06 -20.61 -17.15
C SER A 68 3.59 -19.20 -17.32
N ILE A 69 3.15 -18.52 -18.36
CA ILE A 69 3.51 -17.14 -18.66
C ILE A 69 2.23 -16.33 -18.86
N THR A 70 2.12 -15.19 -18.21
CA THR A 70 0.97 -14.26 -18.35
C THR A 70 1.48 -12.83 -18.40
N GLN A 71 0.94 -12.01 -19.31
CA GLN A 71 1.19 -10.57 -19.31
C GLN A 71 0.04 -9.87 -18.57
N ALA A 72 0.36 -9.14 -17.51
CA ALA A 72 -0.60 -8.34 -16.76
C ALA A 72 -0.91 -7.02 -17.47
N ASN A 73 -2.06 -6.41 -17.14
CA ASN A 73 -2.46 -5.10 -17.68
C ASN A 73 -1.45 -3.98 -17.33
N SER A 74 -0.64 -4.16 -16.29
CA SER A 74 0.46 -3.24 -15.93
C SER A 74 1.67 -3.34 -16.87
N GLY A 75 1.66 -4.27 -17.83
CA GLY A 75 2.81 -4.61 -18.67
C GLY A 75 3.76 -5.64 -18.04
N ALA A 76 3.54 -6.05 -16.80
CA ALA A 76 4.40 -7.03 -16.13
C ALA A 76 4.22 -8.44 -16.71
N ILE A 77 5.33 -9.14 -16.95
CA ILE A 77 5.29 -10.54 -17.35
C ILE A 77 5.45 -11.40 -16.10
N LEU A 78 4.47 -12.27 -15.85
CA LEU A 78 4.41 -13.17 -14.71
C LEU A 78 4.80 -14.57 -15.17
N LEU A 79 5.66 -15.21 -14.38
CA LEU A 79 6.13 -16.57 -14.61
C LEU A 79 5.81 -17.44 -13.41
N HIS A 80 5.37 -18.67 -13.66
CA HIS A 80 5.17 -19.67 -12.62
C HIS A 80 5.57 -21.05 -13.13
N CYS A 81 6.56 -21.68 -12.50
CA CYS A 81 6.96 -23.04 -12.80
C CYS A 81 6.25 -24.01 -11.86
N PHE A 82 5.40 -24.90 -12.40
CA PHE A 82 4.70 -25.91 -11.62
C PHE A 82 5.58 -27.09 -11.17
N SER A 83 6.87 -27.08 -11.56
CA SER A 83 7.86 -28.09 -11.17
C SER A 83 8.81 -27.61 -10.07
N GLY A 84 8.61 -26.39 -9.54
CA GLY A 84 9.29 -25.91 -8.33
C GLY A 84 10.47 -24.95 -8.53
N CYS A 85 10.81 -24.57 -9.77
CA CYS A 85 11.79 -23.51 -10.00
C CYS A 85 11.25 -22.16 -9.52
N THR A 86 12.13 -21.35 -8.90
CA THR A 86 11.79 -19.95 -8.64
C THR A 86 11.80 -19.16 -9.96
N VAL A 87 11.13 -18.01 -9.97
CA VAL A 87 11.15 -17.12 -11.15
C VAL A 87 12.58 -16.70 -11.50
N ALA A 88 13.42 -16.44 -10.50
CA ALA A 88 14.82 -16.08 -10.70
C ALA A 88 15.61 -17.21 -11.39
N ASP A 89 15.38 -18.47 -11.01
CA ASP A 89 16.04 -19.61 -11.64
C ASP A 89 15.63 -19.75 -13.11
N VAL A 90 14.33 -19.60 -13.41
CA VAL A 90 13.83 -19.69 -14.79
C VAL A 90 14.43 -18.59 -15.65
N LEU A 91 14.48 -17.36 -15.15
CA LEU A 91 15.08 -16.23 -15.85
C LEU A 91 16.59 -16.41 -16.03
N GLY A 92 17.28 -16.95 -15.02
CA GLY A 92 18.71 -17.27 -15.10
C GLY A 92 19.02 -18.25 -16.24
N GLY A 93 18.19 -19.28 -16.41
CA GLY A 93 18.30 -20.21 -17.55
C GLY A 93 18.10 -19.55 -18.92
N LEU A 94 17.44 -18.39 -18.97
CA LEU A 94 17.22 -17.58 -20.18
C LEU A 94 18.22 -16.44 -20.34
N GLY A 95 19.17 -16.27 -19.42
CA GLY A 95 20.08 -15.12 -19.38
C GLY A 95 19.37 -13.79 -19.11
N LEU A 96 18.23 -13.82 -18.43
CA LEU A 96 17.40 -12.67 -18.08
C LEU A 96 17.37 -12.45 -16.58
N THR A 97 16.90 -11.27 -16.18
CA THR A 97 16.70 -10.88 -14.78
C THR A 97 15.28 -10.41 -14.53
N MET A 98 14.91 -10.30 -13.25
CA MET A 98 13.62 -9.72 -12.86
C MET A 98 13.41 -8.30 -13.44
N ALA A 99 14.47 -7.52 -13.61
CA ALA A 99 14.39 -6.17 -14.16
C ALA A 99 14.01 -6.14 -15.64
N ASP A 100 14.17 -7.25 -16.37
CA ASP A 100 13.85 -7.31 -17.79
C ASP A 100 12.35 -7.53 -18.02
N ILE A 101 11.72 -8.35 -17.18
CA ILE A 101 10.31 -8.75 -17.30
C ILE A 101 9.33 -7.86 -16.52
N GLN A 102 9.86 -7.07 -15.57
CA GLN A 102 9.06 -6.15 -14.76
C GLN A 102 9.05 -4.75 -15.38
N PRO A 103 7.90 -4.06 -15.36
CA PRO A 103 7.82 -2.67 -15.79
C PRO A 103 8.66 -1.79 -14.88
N GLN A 104 9.46 -0.89 -15.47
CA GLN A 104 10.34 -0.03 -14.69
C GLN A 104 9.53 1.16 -14.17
N ARG A 105 9.47 1.34 -12.84
CA ARG A 105 8.86 2.55 -12.27
C ARG A 105 9.67 3.76 -12.70
N LEU A 106 9.05 4.62 -13.49
CA LEU A 106 9.57 5.94 -13.82
C LEU A 106 9.34 6.80 -12.58
N ARG A 107 10.39 6.93 -11.76
CA ARG A 107 10.38 7.93 -10.70
C ARG A 107 10.68 9.27 -11.36
N ASP A 108 9.78 10.23 -11.19
CA ASP A 108 10.15 11.61 -11.46
C ASP A 108 11.23 12.02 -10.46
N GLU A 109 12.46 12.14 -10.96
CA GLU A 109 13.62 12.52 -10.15
C GLU A 109 13.84 14.03 -10.11
N SER A 110 12.95 14.83 -10.69
CA SER A 110 13.07 16.28 -10.70
C SER A 110 13.17 16.84 -9.27
N PRO A 111 13.87 17.98 -9.06
CA PRO A 111 13.90 18.65 -7.76
C PRO A 111 12.51 18.93 -7.20
N GLU A 112 11.54 19.23 -8.08
CA GLU A 112 10.16 19.49 -7.70
C GLU A 112 9.45 18.23 -7.18
N ALA A 113 9.52 17.10 -7.89
CA ALA A 113 8.95 15.84 -7.44
C ALA A 113 9.57 15.38 -6.11
N ARG A 114 10.88 15.56 -5.93
CA ARG A 114 11.57 15.30 -4.65
C ARG A 114 11.05 16.18 -3.53
N ARG A 115 10.84 17.49 -3.79
CA ARG A 115 10.27 18.42 -2.80
C ARG A 115 8.84 18.02 -2.43
N GLN A 116 8.00 17.72 -3.42
CA GLN A 116 6.62 17.27 -3.19
C GLN A 116 6.56 15.94 -2.43
N ALA A 117 7.46 14.99 -2.71
CA ALA A 117 7.54 13.73 -1.97
C ALA A 117 7.93 13.96 -0.50
N ARG A 118 8.92 14.83 -0.24
CA ARG A 118 9.32 15.21 1.13
C ARG A 118 8.19 15.90 1.88
N GLU A 119 7.48 16.81 1.22
CA GLU A 119 6.34 17.50 1.82
C GLU A 119 5.21 16.53 2.16
N ARG A 120 4.85 15.63 1.24
CA ARG A 120 3.87 14.57 1.52
C ARG A 120 4.27 13.69 2.70
N PHE A 121 5.54 13.30 2.78
CA PHE A 121 6.06 12.54 3.91
C PHE A 121 5.93 13.33 5.21
N ARG A 122 6.35 14.59 5.23
CA ARG A 122 6.23 15.48 6.38
C ARG A 122 4.78 15.61 6.84
N LEU A 123 3.86 15.91 5.93
CA LEU A 123 2.43 16.05 6.24
C LEU A 123 1.83 14.74 6.79
N ALA A 124 2.23 13.59 6.24
CA ALA A 124 1.81 12.30 6.77
C ALA A 124 2.35 12.04 8.18
N SER A 125 3.63 12.36 8.43
CA SER A 125 4.25 12.25 9.77
C SER A 125 3.55 13.15 10.79
N VAL A 126 3.28 14.41 10.42
CA VAL A 126 2.55 15.36 11.27
C VAL A 126 1.14 14.86 11.56
N SER A 127 0.41 14.38 10.55
CA SER A 127 -0.95 13.85 10.72
C SER A 127 -0.98 12.64 11.66
N ALA A 128 -0.02 11.72 11.52
CA ALA A 128 0.10 10.56 12.39
C ALA A 128 0.40 10.97 13.84
N ALA A 129 1.35 11.88 14.05
CA ALA A 129 1.69 12.39 15.37
C ALA A 129 0.51 13.13 16.03
N ALA A 130 -0.19 13.98 15.29
CA ALA A 130 -1.38 14.68 15.78
C ALA A 130 -2.48 13.68 16.22
N GLY A 131 -2.66 12.59 15.47
CA GLY A 131 -3.61 11.53 15.83
C GLY A 131 -3.23 10.78 17.12
N VAL A 132 -1.93 10.59 17.39
CA VAL A 132 -1.45 10.05 18.67
C VAL A 132 -1.73 11.05 19.79
N ILE A 133 -1.33 12.31 19.60
CA ILE A 133 -1.53 13.36 20.60
C ILE A 133 -2.99 13.48 21.01
N ALA A 134 -3.91 13.48 20.05
CA ALA A 134 -5.34 13.57 20.35
C ALA A 134 -5.82 12.44 21.28
N ARG A 135 -5.50 11.19 20.95
CA ARG A 135 -5.94 10.03 21.74
C ARG A 135 -5.34 10.01 23.15
N GLU A 136 -4.05 10.28 23.24
CA GLU A 136 -3.36 10.23 24.53
C GLU A 136 -3.71 11.45 25.40
N ALA A 137 -4.03 12.60 24.78
CA ALA A 137 -4.56 13.76 25.49
C ALA A 137 -5.92 13.47 26.15
N ASP A 138 -6.80 12.69 25.51
CA ASP A 138 -8.06 12.26 26.12
C ASP A 138 -7.82 11.48 27.42
N LEU A 139 -6.84 10.57 27.43
CA LEU A 139 -6.47 9.82 28.65
C LEU A 139 -5.98 10.76 29.77
N VAL A 140 -5.12 11.72 29.43
CA VAL A 140 -4.61 12.71 30.39
C VAL A 140 -5.74 13.57 30.93
N LEU A 141 -6.69 13.99 30.09
CA LEU A 141 -7.84 14.80 30.50
C LEU A 141 -8.75 14.04 31.46
N ILE A 142 -9.03 12.76 31.18
CA ILE A 142 -9.83 11.90 32.07
C ILE A 142 -9.13 11.75 33.43
N ALA A 143 -7.85 11.36 33.42
CA ALA A 143 -7.08 11.17 34.65
C ALA A 143 -6.99 12.46 35.49
N ALA A 144 -6.82 13.61 34.83
CA ALA A 144 -6.80 14.91 35.50
C ALA A 144 -8.18 15.27 36.10
N ALA A 145 -9.27 14.97 35.40
CA ALA A 145 -10.63 15.21 35.89
C ALA A 145 -10.94 14.39 37.14
N ASP A 146 -10.62 13.09 37.13
CA ASP A 146 -10.81 12.20 38.29
C ASP A 146 -10.00 12.68 39.49
N THR A 147 -8.72 13.00 39.27
CA THR A 147 -7.83 13.52 40.32
C THR A 147 -8.36 14.82 40.91
N ALA A 148 -8.88 15.74 40.08
CA ALA A 148 -9.46 17.00 40.54
C ALA A 148 -10.72 16.82 41.40
N GLN A 149 -11.45 15.72 41.20
CA GLN A 149 -12.61 15.34 42.03
C GLN A 149 -12.21 14.53 43.27
N GLY A 150 -10.92 14.28 43.49
CA GLY A 150 -10.42 13.44 44.58
C GLY A 150 -10.68 11.94 44.38
N ILE A 151 -11.00 11.53 43.15
CA ILE A 151 -11.16 10.12 42.78
C ILE A 151 -9.75 9.55 42.56
N PRO A 152 -9.32 8.54 43.33
CA PRO A 152 -8.00 7.94 43.14
C PRO A 152 -7.99 7.09 41.87
N LEU A 153 -6.94 7.24 41.06
CA LEU A 153 -6.71 6.40 39.89
C LEU A 153 -6.30 4.99 40.29
N THR A 154 -6.80 3.99 39.57
CA THR A 154 -6.40 2.59 39.81
C THR A 154 -4.97 2.34 39.30
N GLU A 155 -4.34 1.25 39.74
CA GLU A 155 -3.02 0.84 39.22
C GLU A 155 -3.05 0.60 37.70
N ALA A 156 -4.15 0.05 37.18
CA ALA A 156 -4.34 -0.13 35.75
C ALA A 156 -4.39 1.21 35.01
N ASP A 157 -5.13 2.20 35.54
CA ASP A 157 -5.26 3.53 34.93
C ASP A 157 -3.93 4.29 34.99
N LEU A 158 -3.20 4.19 36.10
CA LEU A 158 -1.85 4.75 36.23
C LEU A 158 -0.90 4.15 35.20
N GLY A 159 -0.98 2.83 34.95
CA GLY A 159 -0.20 2.16 33.90
C GLY A 159 -0.55 2.68 32.49
N ARG A 160 -1.84 2.84 32.18
CA ARG A 160 -2.28 3.40 30.89
C ARG A 160 -1.85 4.86 30.72
N LEU A 161 -1.92 5.66 31.78
CA LEU A 161 -1.47 7.05 31.78
C LEU A 161 0.04 7.15 31.54
N ALA A 162 0.85 6.32 32.20
CA ALA A 162 2.29 6.29 32.00
C ALA A 162 2.66 5.97 30.54
N GLU A 163 2.08 4.92 29.95
CA GLU A 163 2.26 4.61 28.52
C GLU A 163 1.82 5.76 27.61
N GLY A 164 0.69 6.41 27.93
CA GLY A 164 0.17 7.53 27.15
C GLY A 164 1.10 8.75 27.17
N VAL A 165 1.71 9.05 28.31
CA VAL A 165 2.71 10.12 28.45
C VAL A 165 3.95 9.84 27.59
N GLU A 166 4.46 8.61 27.58
CA GLU A 166 5.58 8.24 26.70
C GLU A 166 5.22 8.42 25.21
N ARG A 167 4.02 7.99 24.80
CA ARG A 167 3.53 8.17 23.44
C ARG A 167 3.37 9.64 23.07
N LEU A 168 2.91 10.48 23.99
CA LEU A 168 2.81 11.93 23.80
C LEU A 168 4.18 12.56 23.58
N GLN A 169 5.18 12.17 24.38
CA GLN A 169 6.55 12.67 24.24
C GLN A 169 7.11 12.30 22.87
N ALA A 170 7.03 11.03 22.48
CA ALA A 170 7.49 10.57 21.17
C ALA A 170 6.78 11.30 20.01
N ALA A 171 5.46 11.49 20.12
CA ALA A 171 4.69 12.20 19.09
C ALA A 171 5.08 13.70 19.00
N ARG A 172 5.43 14.34 20.11
CA ARG A 172 5.90 15.73 20.12
C ARG A 172 7.25 15.89 19.43
N GLU A 173 8.15 14.92 19.57
CA GLU A 173 9.44 14.94 18.88
C GLU A 173 9.28 14.87 17.35
N VAL A 174 8.27 14.16 16.84
CA VAL A 174 7.95 14.14 15.40
C VAL A 174 7.49 15.50 14.87
N LEU A 175 6.98 16.37 15.74
CA LEU A 175 6.48 17.71 15.37
C LEU A 175 7.53 18.82 15.54
N ALA A 176 8.65 18.56 16.21
CA ALA A 176 9.74 19.52 16.44
C ALA A 176 10.64 19.67 15.21
#